data_AF-A0A923N709-F1
#
_entry.id   AF-A0A923N709-F1
#
_cell.length_a   1.000
_cell.length_b   1.000
_cell.length_c   1.000
_cell.angle_alpha   90.00
_cell.angle_beta   90.00
_cell.angle_gamma   90.00
#
_symmetry.space_group_name_H-M   'P 1'
#
loop_
_entity.id
_entity.type
_entity.pdbx_description
1 polymer ?
#
loop_
_entity_poly.entity_id
_entity_poly.type
_entity_poly.pdbx_seq_one_letter_code
_entity_poly.pdbx_strand_id
1 'polypeptide(L)'
;MASAPASVFKTIGLGSGKRSMLMLVLVWILNVAWLGLNYFWRLASVDVLLAVLILSLAYAVAALIAYIYWGVRDVREKEAPYANLMVGIIVALTLLYFNFELLQIVLRALDK
;
A
#
# COMPACT_ATOMS: atom_id res chain seq x y z
N MET A 1 9.47 29.05 14.84
CA MET A 1 8.18 28.33 14.86
C MET A 1 8.05 27.52 13.57
N ALA A 2 8.49 26.25 13.55
CA ALA A 2 8.22 25.33 12.44
C ALA A 2 8.67 23.91 12.81
N SER A 3 7.78 23.06 13.34
CA SER A 3 8.01 21.61 13.41
C SER A 3 6.78 20.80 13.82
N ALA A 4 5.57 21.18 13.38
CA ALA A 4 4.36 20.42 13.63
C ALA A 4 4.15 19.17 12.73
N PRO A 5 4.59 19.11 11.45
CA PRO A 5 4.28 17.95 10.62
C PRO A 5 5.16 16.72 10.96
N ALA A 6 6.43 16.93 11.31
CA ALA A 6 7.39 15.84 11.50
C ALA A 6 7.07 14.92 12.70
N SER A 7 6.46 15.45 13.77
CA SER A 7 6.08 14.66 14.94
C SER A 7 4.88 13.78 14.66
N VAL A 8 3.90 14.27 13.89
CA VAL A 8 2.71 13.51 13.50
C VAL A 8 3.10 12.31 12.62
N PHE A 9 3.98 12.49 11.64
CA PHE A 9 4.48 11.40 10.79
C PHE A 9 5.26 10.33 11.58
N LYS A 10 5.99 10.73 12.63
CA LYS A 10 6.71 9.79 13.51
C LYS A 10 5.75 8.92 14.33
N THR A 11 4.64 9.50 14.81
CA THR A 11 3.61 8.78 15.59
C THR A 11 2.78 7.83 14.74
N ILE A 12 2.56 8.15 13.45
CA ILE A 12 1.85 7.28 12.50
C ILE A 12 2.75 6.13 11.97
N GLY A 13 4.00 6.05 12.41
CA GLY A 13 4.91 4.94 12.05
C GLY A 13 5.70 5.16 10.76
N LEU A 14 5.62 6.35 10.15
CA LEU A 14 6.35 6.72 8.91
C LEU A 14 7.83 7.09 9.15
N GLY A 15 8.33 6.97 10.39
CA GLY A 15 9.72 7.28 10.73
C GLY A 15 10.76 6.18 10.43
N SER A 16 10.37 5.07 9.79
CA SER A 16 11.27 3.95 9.49
C SER A 16 10.86 3.27 8.18
N GLY A 17 11.78 3.19 7.20
CA GLY A 17 11.53 2.52 5.91
C GLY A 17 11.05 1.06 6.06
N LYS A 18 11.49 0.36 7.12
CA LYS A 18 11.02 -1.00 7.45
C LYS A 18 9.54 -1.05 7.86
N ARG A 19 9.03 -0.03 8.56
CA ARG A 19 7.63 0.04 9.00
C ARG A 19 6.67 0.41 7.86
N SER A 20 7.11 1.27 6.95
CA SER A 20 6.37 1.60 5.71
C SER A 20 6.13 0.35 4.85
N MET A 21 7.15 -0.50 4.70
CA MET A 21 7.02 -1.75 3.94
C MET A 21 6.12 -2.77 4.63
N LEU A 22 6.20 -2.87 5.97
CA LEU A 22 5.28 -3.69 6.77
C LEU A 22 3.82 -3.21 6.66
N MET A 23 3.58 -1.90 6.63
CA MET A 23 2.25 -1.33 6.39
C MET A 23 1.72 -1.68 5.00
N LEU A 24 2.55 -1.60 3.96
CA LEU A 24 2.18 -2.02 2.60
C LEU A 24 1.76 -3.50 2.55
N VAL A 25 2.53 -4.37 3.20
CA VAL A 25 2.22 -5.81 3.28
C VAL A 25 0.94 -6.06 4.09
N LEU A 26 0.76 -5.39 5.22
CA LEU A 26 -0.44 -5.52 6.04
C LEU A 26 -1.69 -5.06 5.30
N VAL A 27 -1.62 -3.93 4.61
CA VAL A 27 -2.72 -3.43 3.78
C VAL A 27 -3.06 -4.40 2.67
N TRP A 28 -2.04 -4.99 2.02
CA TRP A 28 -2.27 -6.02 1.02
C TRP A 28 -2.97 -7.26 1.60
N ILE A 29 -2.51 -7.79 2.74
CA ILE A 29 -3.14 -8.93 3.42
C ILE A 29 -4.59 -8.62 3.79
N LEU A 30 -4.84 -7.43 4.36
CA LEU A 30 -6.18 -7.00 4.75
C LEU A 30 -7.12 -6.95 3.53
N ASN A 31 -6.59 -6.50 2.39
CA ASN A 31 -7.35 -6.37 1.16
C ASN A 31 -7.69 -7.73 0.53
N VAL A 32 -6.72 -8.65 0.52
CA VAL A 32 -6.94 -10.03 0.08
C VAL A 32 -7.93 -10.74 0.99
N ALA A 33 -7.82 -10.55 2.32
CA ALA A 33 -8.76 -11.10 3.28
C ALA A 33 -10.17 -10.52 3.10
N TRP A 34 -10.30 -9.21 2.85
CA TRP A 34 -11.57 -8.54 2.60
C TRP A 34 -12.26 -9.06 1.33
N LEU A 35 -11.48 -9.22 0.25
CA LEU A 35 -11.98 -9.80 -1.01
C LEU A 35 -12.35 -11.27 -0.84
N GLY A 36 -11.53 -12.06 -0.16
CA GLY A 36 -11.81 -13.47 0.12
C GLY A 36 -13.10 -13.63 0.92
N LEU A 37 -13.24 -12.90 2.02
CA LEU A 37 -14.46 -12.92 2.85
C LEU A 37 -15.70 -12.50 2.06
N ASN A 38 -15.61 -11.45 1.25
CA ASN A 38 -16.74 -11.02 0.42
C ASN A 38 -17.05 -11.96 -0.74
N TYR A 39 -16.04 -12.62 -1.33
CA TYR A 39 -16.26 -13.62 -2.37
C TYR A 39 -17.03 -14.83 -1.82
N PHE A 40 -16.68 -15.32 -0.63
CA PHE A 40 -17.34 -16.48 -0.03
C PHE A 40 -18.70 -16.15 0.60
N TRP A 41 -18.83 -15.00 1.26
CA TRP A 41 -20.02 -14.70 2.08
C TRP A 41 -20.93 -13.60 1.50
N ARG A 42 -20.55 -12.93 0.40
CA ARG A 42 -21.33 -11.82 -0.22
C ARG A 42 -21.84 -10.79 0.79
N LEU A 43 -21.00 -10.42 1.76
CA LEU A 43 -21.39 -9.57 2.90
C LEU A 43 -21.68 -8.12 2.49
N ALA A 44 -20.96 -7.62 1.48
CA ALA A 44 -21.05 -6.24 1.01
C ALA A 44 -21.67 -6.15 -0.39
N SER A 45 -22.33 -5.02 -0.67
CA SER A 45 -22.80 -4.70 -2.02
C SER A 45 -21.63 -4.50 -2.97
N VAL A 46 -21.90 -4.67 -4.26
CA VAL A 46 -20.93 -4.50 -5.35
C VAL A 46 -20.24 -3.14 -5.29
N ASP A 47 -20.99 -2.08 -5.01
CA ASP A 47 -20.46 -0.71 -4.91
C ASP A 47 -19.42 -0.58 -3.78
N VAL A 48 -19.68 -1.22 -2.64
CA VAL A 48 -18.76 -1.23 -1.48
C VAL A 48 -17.52 -2.07 -1.79
N LEU A 49 -17.68 -3.18 -2.50
CA LEU A 49 -16.57 -4.03 -2.94
C LEU A 49 -15.59 -3.23 -3.85
N LEU A 50 -16.14 -2.53 -4.84
CA LEU A 50 -15.38 -1.67 -5.75
C LEU A 50 -14.75 -0.48 -5.03
N ALA A 51 -15.51 0.20 -4.16
CA ALA A 51 -15.01 1.36 -3.42
C ALA A 51 -13.80 0.99 -2.55
N VAL A 52 -13.84 -0.13 -1.83
CA VAL A 52 -12.72 -0.58 -0.99
C VAL A 52 -11.49 -0.94 -1.83
N LEU A 53 -11.68 -1.64 -2.95
CA LEU A 53 -10.61 -1.96 -3.90
C LEU A 53 -9.94 -0.69 -4.46
N ILE A 54 -10.72 0.30 -4.90
CA ILE A 54 -10.18 1.56 -5.42
C ILE A 54 -9.45 2.34 -4.32
N LEU A 55 -10.03 2.41 -3.12
CA LEU A 55 -9.43 3.11 -1.98
C LEU A 55 -8.09 2.47 -1.57
N SER A 56 -8.01 1.14 -1.62
CA SER A 56 -6.81 0.38 -1.31
C SER A 56 -5.69 0.61 -2.34
N LEU A 57 -6.03 0.71 -3.63
CA LEU A 57 -5.10 1.06 -4.71
C LEU A 57 -4.53 2.46 -4.50
N ALA A 58 -5.39 3.43 -4.19
CA ALA A 58 -4.96 4.79 -3.87
C ALA A 58 -4.02 4.82 -2.66
N TYR A 59 -4.35 4.06 -1.60
CA TYR A 59 -3.49 3.95 -0.42
C TYR A 59 -2.13 3.31 -0.75
N ALA A 60 -2.12 2.24 -1.54
CA ALA A 60 -0.89 1.56 -1.96
C ALA A 60 0.03 2.49 -2.77
N VAL A 61 -0.52 3.31 -3.67
CA VAL A 61 0.24 4.34 -4.40
C VAL A 61 0.83 5.38 -3.45
N ALA A 62 0.04 5.90 -2.52
CA ALA A 62 0.53 6.86 -1.53
C ALA A 62 1.64 6.28 -0.65
N ALA A 63 1.50 5.02 -0.23
CA ALA A 63 2.50 4.32 0.55
C ALA A 63 3.79 4.05 -0.22
N LEU A 64 3.71 3.74 -1.52
CA LEU A 64 4.87 3.61 -2.41
C LEU A 64 5.64 4.94 -2.53
N ILE A 65 4.92 6.05 -2.75
CA ILE A 65 5.54 7.39 -2.82
C ILE A 65 6.25 7.72 -1.50
N ALA A 66 5.60 7.46 -0.37
CA ALA A 66 6.21 7.66 0.95
C ALA A 66 7.46 6.77 1.13
N TYR A 67 7.39 5.50 0.75
CA TYR A 67 8.53 4.57 0.84
C TYR A 67 9.72 5.07 0.02
N ILE A 68 9.50 5.50 -1.23
CA ILE A 68 10.54 6.06 -2.09
C ILE A 68 11.13 7.32 -1.45
N TYR A 69 10.30 8.26 -1.01
CA TYR A 69 10.75 9.52 -0.41
C TYR A 69 11.63 9.28 0.82
N TRP A 70 11.15 8.49 1.78
CA TRP A 70 11.89 8.19 3.01
C TRP A 70 13.11 7.31 2.74
N GLY A 71 13.01 6.37 1.80
CA GLY A 71 14.11 5.50 1.43
C GLY A 71 15.25 6.25 0.75
N VAL A 72 14.96 7.15 -0.19
CA VAL A 72 15.97 8.02 -0.82
C VAL A 72 16.63 8.94 0.22
N ARG A 73 15.83 9.46 1.15
CA ARG A 73 16.35 10.28 2.25
C ARG A 73 17.29 9.49 3.16
N ASP A 74 16.95 8.27 3.55
CA ASP A 74 17.77 7.41 4.42
C ASP A 74 19.08 7.00 3.73
N VAL A 75 19.03 6.72 2.43
CA VAL A 75 20.23 6.45 1.61
C VAL A 75 21.16 7.66 1.56
N ARG A 76 20.61 8.88 1.42
CA ARG A 76 21.40 10.12 1.41
C ARG A 76 21.97 10.49 2.78
N GLU A 77 21.20 10.29 3.85
CA GLU A 77 21.60 10.70 5.21
C GLU A 77 22.54 9.70 5.90
N LYS A 78 22.49 8.41 5.55
CA LYS A 78 23.22 7.33 6.24
C LYS A 78 24.14 6.49 5.36
N GLU A 79 24.35 6.89 4.11
CA GLU A 79 25.08 6.09 3.10
C GLU A 79 24.57 4.63 2.99
N ALA A 80 23.27 4.43 3.29
CA ALA A 80 22.67 3.10 3.24
C ALA A 80 22.62 2.57 1.79
N PRO A 81 22.72 1.24 1.58
CA PRO A 81 22.76 0.68 0.24
C PRO A 81 21.42 0.86 -0.49
N TYR A 82 21.48 1.47 -1.68
CA TYR A 82 20.33 1.61 -2.61
C TYR A 82 19.63 0.29 -2.93
N ALA A 83 20.34 -0.84 -2.83
CA ALA A 83 19.79 -2.18 -3.09
C ALA A 83 18.55 -2.48 -2.24
N ASN A 84 18.55 -2.13 -0.94
CA ASN A 84 17.42 -2.40 -0.06
C ASN A 84 16.17 -1.58 -0.43
N LEU A 85 16.37 -0.33 -0.87
CA LEU A 85 15.31 0.54 -1.38
C LEU A 85 14.71 -0.03 -2.67
N MET A 86 15.57 -0.45 -3.61
CA MET A 86 15.12 -1.01 -4.89
C MET A 86 14.30 -2.29 -4.72
N VAL A 87 14.72 -3.20 -3.83
CA VAL A 87 13.94 -4.41 -3.54
C VAL A 87 12.56 -4.06 -3.00
N GLY A 88 12.46 -3.07 -2.10
CA GLY A 88 11.16 -2.67 -1.58
C GLY A 88 10.26 -1.99 -2.60
N ILE A 89 10.82 -1.23 -3.53
CA ILE A 89 10.09 -0.66 -4.67
C ILE A 89 9.54 -1.77 -5.55
N ILE A 90 10.36 -2.77 -5.89
CA ILE A 90 9.93 -3.91 -6.73
C ILE A 90 8.78 -4.65 -6.06
N VAL A 91 8.91 -5.01 -4.78
CA VAL A 91 7.84 -5.69 -4.03
C VAL A 91 6.56 -4.85 -4.01
N ALA A 92 6.65 -3.56 -3.71
CA ALA A 92 5.49 -2.68 -3.68
C ALA A 92 4.81 -2.53 -5.05
N LEU A 93 5.59 -2.45 -6.14
CA LEU A 93 5.07 -2.45 -7.51
C LEU A 93 4.36 -3.77 -7.84
N THR A 94 4.94 -4.91 -7.45
CA THR A 94 4.31 -6.23 -7.64
C THR A 94 2.98 -6.33 -6.88
N LEU A 95 2.92 -5.85 -5.63
CA LEU A 95 1.68 -5.82 -4.85
C LEU A 95 0.63 -4.88 -5.46
N LEU A 96 1.05 -3.74 -6.00
CA LEU A 96 0.17 -2.80 -6.68
C LEU A 96 -0.41 -3.43 -7.96
N TYR A 97 0.43 -4.12 -8.73
CA TYR A 97 0.01 -4.87 -9.91
C TYR A 97 -1.04 -5.94 -9.57
N PHE A 98 -0.80 -6.74 -8.54
CA PHE A 98 -1.78 -7.74 -8.10
C PHE A 98 -3.12 -7.13 -7.65
N ASN A 99 -3.09 -5.99 -6.95
CA ASN A 99 -4.34 -5.28 -6.59
C ASN A 99 -5.10 -4.79 -7.83
N PHE A 100 -4.38 -4.30 -8.84
CA PHE A 100 -4.99 -3.86 -10.09
C PHE A 100 -5.61 -5.02 -10.87
N GLU A 101 -4.93 -6.16 -10.95
CA GLU A 101 -5.48 -7.38 -11.57
C GLU A 101 -6.73 -7.88 -10.83
N LEU A 102 -6.73 -7.85 -9.49
CA LEU A 102 -7.92 -8.18 -8.69
C LEU A 102 -9.10 -7.26 -9.01
N LEU A 103 -8.87 -5.95 -9.13
CA LEU A 103 -9.89 -5.01 -9.54
C LEU A 103 -10.43 -5.35 -10.94
N GLN A 104 -9.57 -5.67 -11.91
CA GLN A 104 -10.01 -6.09 -13.23
C GLN A 104 -10.85 -7.37 -13.21
N ILE A 105 -10.48 -8.35 -12.39
CA ILE A 105 -11.25 -9.60 -12.24
C ILE A 105 -12.65 -9.29 -11.69
N VAL A 106 -12.75 -8.44 -10.67
CA VAL A 106 -14.04 -8.03 -10.11
C VAL A 106 -14.87 -7.29 -11.15
N LEU A 107 -14.29 -6.32 -11.88
CA LEU A 107 -14.99 -5.59 -12.93
C LEU A 107 -15.51 -6.53 -14.03
N ARG A 108 -14.69 -7.48 -14.50
CA ARG A 108 -15.12 -8.47 -15.50
C ARG A 108 -16.20 -9.43 -14.99
N ALA A 109 -16.24 -9.70 -13.69
CA ALA A 109 -17.27 -10.52 -13.07
C ALA A 109 -18.61 -9.78 -12.91
N LEU A 110 -18.58 -8.44 -12.91
CA LEU A 110 -19.76 -7.57 -12.83
C LEU A 110 -20.35 -7.20 -14.20
N ASP A 111 -19.51 -7.20 -15.24
CA ASP A 111 -19.90 -6.95 -16.64
C ASP A 111 -20.57 -8.16 -17.32
N LYS A 112 -20.75 -9.27 -16.59
CA LYS A 112 -21.46 -10.49 -17.00
C LYS A 112 -22.79 -10.60 -16.27
#